data_AF-A0A0Q3T4S8-F1
#
_entry.id   AF-A0A0Q3T4S8-F1
#
_cell.length_a   1.000
_cell.length_b   1.000
_cell.length_c   1.000
_cell.angle_alpha   90.00
_cell.angle_beta   90.00
_cell.angle_gamma   90.00
#
_symmetry.space_group_name_H-M   'P 1'
#
loop_
_entity.id
_entity.type
_entity.pdbx_description
1 polymer ?
#
loop_
_entity_poly.entity_id
_entity_poly.type
_entity_poly.pdbx_seq_one_letter_code
_entity_poly.pdbx_strand_id
1 'polypeptide(L)'
;MKTKVIYPFIYFFMEPNVVFVYKIETQNYVTVSDLNENGEWQTYELEHENEFEMFNHEESNPLEGKGYAIKQSDVNTMVEVVNRCIQKYRHPFSSSSVEAGDQVEAVHIVSSESAAGSLRVGLERPKVVIGFPDSFSIGPLWKLVEKAGQTFRNQWLYEHINYEQDDFEYENKFANTLREIEDIPRQVPIYIWYGNNADEQTGLRFLLFFLRDKTNDVFLMNSTELYERYIMPEVRGQKISHTGHIEPKDLRLLFEKGRKAPPISEQERMQLQEEWNSLAQTKEVLRLWMKGEIKGVKENHFDPLIINTIKMLHRKQEKRDFIKAGMVIGEILSGTNELINAFFLEYRIRNLIYSGLLELKGIPKSMRHYSVKLR
;
A
#
# COMPACT_ATOMS: atom_id res chain seq x y z
N MET A 1 15.11 23.92 -0.41
CA MET A 1 13.78 24.50 -0.68
C MET A 1 13.25 25.09 0.61
N LYS A 2 12.97 26.39 0.66
CA LYS A 2 12.28 27.03 1.81
C LYS A 2 10.77 26.97 1.59
N THR A 3 10.00 26.89 2.67
CA THR A 3 8.54 26.76 2.59
C THR A 3 7.85 27.73 3.52
N LYS A 4 6.75 28.32 3.05
CA LYS A 4 5.87 29.21 3.80
C LYS A 4 4.42 28.79 3.56
N VAL A 5 3.57 28.84 4.58
CA VAL A 5 2.16 28.43 4.49
C VAL A 5 1.28 29.59 4.93
N ILE A 6 0.37 30.03 4.06
CA ILE A 6 -0.69 31.00 4.34
C ILE A 6 -1.97 30.40 3.77
N TYR A 7 -2.68 29.61 4.58
CA TYR A 7 -3.82 28.79 4.12
C TYR A 7 -4.86 29.64 3.36
N PRO A 8 -5.34 29.20 2.17
CA PRO A 8 -5.14 27.87 1.57
C PRO A 8 -3.87 27.71 0.71
N PHE A 9 -2.96 28.69 0.70
CA PHE A 9 -1.77 28.71 -0.15
C PHE A 9 -0.52 28.18 0.55
N ILE A 10 0.31 27.48 -0.21
CA ILE A 10 1.65 27.06 0.18
C ILE A 10 2.65 27.61 -0.84
N TYR A 11 3.75 28.16 -0.34
CA TYR A 11 4.81 28.78 -1.11
C TYR A 11 6.08 27.94 -0.98
N PHE A 12 6.70 27.63 -2.10
CA PHE A 12 7.95 26.88 -2.18
C PHE A 12 8.99 27.69 -2.93
N PHE A 13 10.06 28.06 -2.23
CA PHE A 13 11.18 28.78 -2.82
C PHE A 13 12.26 27.81 -3.30
N MET A 14 12.61 27.93 -4.58
CA MET A 14 13.59 27.10 -5.28
C MET A 14 14.61 27.96 -6.03
N GLU A 15 15.82 27.43 -6.18
CA GLU A 15 16.91 28.13 -6.85
C GLU A 15 16.81 28.06 -8.39
N PRO A 16 17.17 29.14 -9.12
CA PRO A 16 17.51 30.47 -8.62
C PRO A 16 16.27 31.38 -8.47
N ASN A 17 15.94 31.78 -7.25
CA ASN A 17 14.91 32.78 -6.91
C ASN A 17 13.48 32.56 -7.44
N VAL A 18 13.03 31.32 -7.63
CA VAL A 18 11.67 31.02 -8.10
C VAL A 18 10.78 30.64 -6.92
N VAL A 19 9.58 31.22 -6.86
CA VAL A 19 8.53 30.85 -5.91
C VAL A 19 7.43 30.11 -6.64
N PHE A 20 7.19 28.87 -6.25
CA PHE A 20 6.00 28.11 -6.64
C PHE A 20 4.93 28.31 -5.58
N VAL A 21 3.74 28.72 -6.01
CA VAL A 21 2.57 28.89 -5.15
C VAL A 21 1.58 27.79 -5.52
N TYR A 22 1.22 26.99 -4.53
CA TYR A 22 0.23 25.93 -4.62
C TYR A 22 -0.99 26.31 -3.79
N LYS A 23 -2.17 26.23 -4.38
CA LYS A 23 -3.44 26.41 -3.67
C LYS A 23 -4.02 25.05 -3.31
N ILE A 24 -4.33 24.84 -2.03
CA ILE A 24 -5.04 23.62 -1.58
C ILE A 24 -6.51 23.77 -1.92
N GLU A 25 -6.99 22.92 -2.85
CA GLU A 25 -8.40 22.86 -3.26
C GLU A 25 -9.09 21.55 -2.89
N THR A 26 -8.35 20.59 -2.34
CA THR A 26 -8.84 19.25 -2.00
C THR A 26 -8.80 18.97 -0.51
N GLN A 27 -9.68 18.08 -0.06
CA GLN A 27 -9.71 17.51 1.29
C GLN A 27 -9.09 16.11 1.35
N ASN A 28 -8.67 15.57 0.21
CA ASN A 28 -7.97 14.29 0.09
C ASN A 28 -6.46 14.53 0.11
N TYR A 29 -5.71 13.61 0.69
CA TYR A 29 -4.26 13.62 0.57
C TYR A 29 -3.84 13.40 -0.88
N VAL A 30 -2.79 14.11 -1.28
CA VAL A 30 -2.27 14.09 -2.65
C VAL A 30 -1.03 13.21 -2.75
N THR A 31 -0.72 12.74 -3.94
CA THR A 31 0.55 12.10 -4.30
C THR A 31 1.38 12.98 -5.24
N VAL A 32 2.58 12.52 -5.60
CA VAL A 32 3.39 13.13 -6.66
C VAL A 32 2.61 13.23 -7.99
N SER A 33 1.82 12.22 -8.33
CA SER A 33 0.98 12.23 -9.54
C SER A 33 -0.09 13.31 -9.46
N ASP A 34 -0.78 13.43 -8.31
CA ASP A 34 -1.83 14.44 -8.12
C ASP A 34 -1.30 15.87 -8.24
N LEU A 35 -0.13 16.16 -7.66
CA LEU A 35 0.48 17.49 -7.77
C LEU A 35 0.93 17.83 -9.20
N ASN A 36 1.34 16.82 -9.98
CA ASN A 36 1.78 17.00 -11.36
C ASN A 36 0.59 17.16 -12.33
N GLU A 37 -0.50 16.43 -12.12
CA GLU A 37 -1.64 16.39 -13.04
C GLU A 37 -2.71 17.44 -12.72
N ASN A 38 -2.96 17.71 -11.42
CA ASN A 38 -4.12 18.48 -10.95
C ASN A 38 -3.75 19.72 -10.13
N GLY A 39 -2.45 20.04 -10.02
CA GLY A 39 -2.01 21.17 -9.21
C GLY A 39 -2.28 22.52 -9.88
N GLU A 40 -3.04 23.40 -9.21
CA GLU A 40 -3.07 24.83 -9.54
C GLU A 40 -1.77 25.48 -9.06
N TRP A 41 -0.78 25.55 -9.95
CA TRP A 41 0.52 26.17 -9.68
C TRP A 41 0.60 27.55 -10.30
N GLN A 42 1.02 28.53 -9.50
CA GLN A 42 1.51 29.81 -9.99
C GLN A 42 2.99 29.92 -9.70
N THR A 43 3.73 30.57 -10.60
CA THR A 43 5.19 30.74 -10.45
C THR A 43 5.55 32.21 -10.49
N TYR A 44 6.53 32.60 -9.66
CA TYR A 44 7.00 33.96 -9.52
C TYR A 44 8.52 33.96 -9.44
N GLU A 45 9.15 35.05 -9.90
CA GLU A 45 10.60 35.26 -9.81
C GLU A 45 10.85 36.39 -8.82
N LEU A 46 11.71 36.16 -7.84
CA LEU A 46 12.15 37.19 -6.89
C LEU A 46 13.48 37.77 -7.36
N GLU A 47 13.73 39.05 -7.05
CA GLU A 47 15.05 39.65 -7.32
C GLU A 47 16.09 39.09 -6.34
N HIS A 48 15.67 38.89 -5.09
CA HIS A 48 16.54 38.43 -4.01
C HIS A 48 15.86 37.40 -3.09
N GLU A 49 16.63 36.41 -2.63
CA GLU A 49 16.15 35.34 -1.74
C GLU A 49 15.53 35.87 -0.42
N ASN A 50 16.02 36.99 0.11
CA ASN A 50 15.56 37.58 1.37
C ASN A 50 14.12 38.13 1.29
N GLU A 51 13.56 38.31 0.09
CA GLU A 51 12.19 38.78 -0.12
C GLU A 51 11.15 37.67 0.14
N PHE A 52 11.56 36.40 0.12
CA PHE A 52 10.63 35.26 0.17
C PHE A 52 9.70 35.27 1.39
N GLU A 53 10.20 35.65 2.56
CA GLU A 53 9.39 35.68 3.79
C GLU A 53 8.24 36.69 3.69
N MET A 54 8.50 37.84 3.08
CA MET A 54 7.52 38.93 2.93
C MET A 54 6.70 38.84 1.63
N PHE A 55 7.08 37.96 0.70
CA PHE A 55 6.41 37.82 -0.60
C PHE A 55 4.90 37.51 -0.48
N ASN A 56 4.09 38.26 -1.22
CA ASN A 56 2.65 38.04 -1.39
C ASN A 56 2.31 37.89 -2.88
N HIS A 57 1.72 36.74 -3.23
CA HIS A 57 1.41 36.41 -4.62
C HIS A 57 0.27 37.25 -5.20
N GLU A 58 -0.64 37.78 -4.36
CA GLU A 58 -1.75 38.64 -4.78
C GLU A 58 -1.28 40.04 -5.21
N GLU A 59 -0.08 40.46 -4.78
CA GLU A 59 0.52 41.76 -5.11
C GLU A 59 1.47 41.67 -6.32
N SER A 60 1.60 40.48 -6.92
CA SER A 60 2.56 40.19 -7.98
C SER A 60 1.88 39.54 -9.18
N ASN A 61 2.47 39.69 -10.37
CA ASN A 61 2.00 38.98 -11.57
C ASN A 61 2.71 37.62 -11.69
N PRO A 62 1.98 36.53 -11.97
CA PRO A 62 2.59 35.24 -12.20
C PRO A 62 3.41 35.27 -13.51
N LEU A 63 4.45 34.45 -13.57
CA LEU A 63 5.22 34.22 -14.78
C LEU A 63 4.38 33.46 -15.81
N GLU A 64 4.34 33.97 -17.03
CA GLU A 64 3.68 33.31 -18.17
C GLU A 64 4.73 32.78 -19.17
N GLY A 65 4.46 31.62 -19.77
CA GLY A 65 5.27 31.07 -20.87
C GLY A 65 6.64 30.47 -20.47
N LYS A 66 6.98 30.41 -19.17
CA LYS A 66 8.16 29.70 -18.65
C LYS A 66 7.75 28.38 -18.00
N GLY A 67 8.44 27.29 -18.34
CA GLY A 67 8.31 25.99 -17.68
C GLY A 67 9.51 25.69 -16.80
N TYR A 68 9.27 25.14 -15.62
CA TYR A 68 10.33 24.72 -14.69
C TYR A 68 10.31 23.20 -14.52
N ALA A 69 11.50 22.59 -14.59
CA ALA A 69 11.65 21.18 -14.26
C ALA A 69 12.05 21.04 -12.79
N ILE A 70 11.19 20.40 -11.99
CA ILE A 70 11.44 20.11 -10.58
C ILE A 70 11.93 18.67 -10.47
N LYS A 71 12.95 18.43 -9.64
CA LYS A 71 13.40 17.05 -9.37
C LYS A 71 12.28 16.30 -8.64
N GLN A 72 12.09 15.04 -8.99
CA GLN A 72 11.04 14.23 -8.38
C GLN A 72 11.14 14.11 -6.85
N SER A 73 12.36 14.08 -6.30
CA SER A 73 12.61 14.13 -4.85
C SER A 73 12.12 15.42 -4.20
N ASP A 74 12.21 16.54 -4.92
CA ASP A 74 11.73 17.83 -4.45
C ASP A 74 10.19 17.86 -4.50
N VAL A 75 9.58 17.34 -5.57
CA VAL A 75 8.11 17.17 -5.65
C VAL A 75 7.60 16.28 -4.50
N ASN A 76 8.26 15.17 -4.21
CA ASN A 76 7.92 14.31 -3.07
C ASN A 76 8.00 15.07 -1.73
N THR A 77 8.98 15.97 -1.58
CA THR A 77 9.08 16.85 -0.41
C THR A 77 7.92 17.86 -0.37
N MET A 78 7.49 18.39 -1.52
CA MET A 78 6.32 19.26 -1.61
C MET A 78 5.05 18.52 -1.20
N VAL A 79 4.85 17.26 -1.65
CA VAL A 79 3.71 16.41 -1.25
C VAL A 79 3.63 16.28 0.27
N GLU A 80 4.75 16.02 0.95
CA GLU A 80 4.80 15.91 2.41
C GLU A 80 4.33 17.21 3.10
N VAL A 81 4.74 18.37 2.59
CA VAL A 81 4.33 19.68 3.12
C VAL A 81 2.84 19.93 2.86
N VAL A 82 2.37 19.65 1.64
CA VAL A 82 0.96 19.78 1.25
C VAL A 82 0.07 18.91 2.13
N ASN A 83 0.39 17.63 2.27
CA ASN A 83 -0.40 16.68 3.06
C ASN A 83 -0.39 17.01 4.54
N ARG A 84 0.71 17.52 5.10
CA ARG A 84 0.71 18.03 6.48
C ARG A 84 -0.21 19.24 6.66
N CYS A 85 -0.28 20.11 5.67
CA CYS A 85 -1.21 21.24 5.68
C CYS A 85 -2.66 20.73 5.58
N ILE A 86 -2.95 19.83 4.63
CA ILE A 86 -4.27 19.20 4.49
C ILE A 86 -4.68 18.53 5.81
N GLN A 87 -3.81 17.73 6.44
CA GLN A 87 -4.11 17.06 7.71
C GLN A 87 -4.50 18.05 8.82
N LYS A 88 -3.85 19.22 8.88
CA LYS A 88 -4.12 20.25 9.89
C LYS A 88 -5.45 20.95 9.69
N TYR A 89 -5.85 21.21 8.44
CA TYR A 89 -7.01 22.04 8.11
C TYR A 89 -8.21 21.25 7.59
N ARG A 90 -8.05 19.97 7.27
CA ARG A 90 -9.17 19.14 6.85
C ARG A 90 -10.13 18.92 8.00
N HIS A 91 -11.42 18.89 7.69
CA HIS A 91 -12.40 18.28 8.59
C HIS A 91 -12.33 16.78 8.35
N PRO A 92 -11.89 15.98 9.34
CA PRO A 92 -11.87 14.53 9.18
C PRO A 92 -13.27 14.09 8.77
N PHE A 93 -13.38 13.37 7.66
CA PHE A 93 -14.62 12.72 7.19
C PHE A 93 -15.68 13.61 6.53
N SER A 94 -15.32 14.80 6.02
CA SER A 94 -16.09 15.50 4.97
C SER A 94 -15.69 15.05 3.55
N SER A 95 -15.15 13.83 3.40
CA SER A 95 -14.63 13.31 2.13
C SER A 95 -15.75 13.19 1.10
N SER A 96 -15.41 13.33 -0.19
CA SER A 96 -16.31 13.18 -1.35
C SER A 96 -17.06 11.83 -1.44
N SER A 97 -16.78 10.89 -0.54
CA SER A 97 -17.48 9.61 -0.36
C SER A 97 -18.70 9.68 0.57
N VAL A 98 -18.81 10.75 1.36
CA VAL A 98 -19.91 11.04 2.29
C VAL A 98 -20.52 12.34 1.81
N GLU A 99 -21.78 12.32 1.37
CA GLU A 99 -22.46 13.54 0.94
C GLU A 99 -22.43 14.56 2.08
N ALA A 100 -22.26 15.84 1.75
CA ALA A 100 -22.13 16.91 2.73
C ALA A 100 -23.36 16.92 3.67
N GLY A 101 -23.20 16.34 4.86
CA GLY A 101 -24.27 16.22 5.85
C GLY A 101 -24.38 14.85 6.54
N ASP A 102 -23.86 13.77 5.95
CA ASP A 102 -23.96 12.43 6.55
C ASP A 102 -22.87 12.19 7.61
N GLN A 103 -23.26 11.61 8.76
CA GLN A 103 -22.32 11.15 9.77
C GLN A 103 -21.68 9.83 9.32
N VAL A 104 -20.35 9.72 9.41
CA VAL A 104 -19.66 8.45 9.15
C VAL A 104 -20.04 7.45 10.22
N GLU A 105 -20.77 6.41 9.81
CA GLU A 105 -21.22 5.34 10.69
C GLU A 105 -20.07 4.41 11.11
N ALA A 106 -19.15 4.10 10.19
CA ALA A 106 -18.01 3.21 10.43
C ALA A 106 -16.88 3.43 9.42
N VAL A 107 -15.66 3.10 9.85
CA VAL A 107 -14.48 3.01 8.98
C VAL A 107 -14.10 1.54 8.81
N HIS A 108 -13.92 1.11 7.57
CA HIS A 108 -13.42 -0.21 7.22
C HIS A 108 -11.97 -0.10 6.76
N ILE A 109 -11.08 -0.92 7.31
CA ILE A 109 -9.67 -0.98 6.94
C ILE A 109 -9.35 -2.38 6.44
N VAL A 110 -8.61 -2.50 5.34
CA VAL A 110 -8.20 -3.78 4.77
C VAL A 110 -6.85 -3.67 4.07
N SER A 111 -6.06 -4.75 4.08
CA SER A 111 -4.97 -4.93 3.12
C SER A 111 -5.44 -5.94 2.06
N SER A 112 -5.34 -5.70 0.74
CA SER A 112 -4.73 -4.58 0.01
C SER A 112 -5.75 -3.63 -0.63
N GLU A 113 -5.28 -2.62 -1.38
CA GLU A 113 -6.15 -1.74 -2.20
C GLU A 113 -7.12 -2.49 -3.11
N SER A 114 -6.75 -3.66 -3.61
CA SER A 114 -7.68 -4.50 -4.39
C SER A 114 -8.87 -4.96 -3.54
N ALA A 115 -8.63 -5.39 -2.30
CA ALA A 115 -9.70 -5.75 -1.37
C ALA A 115 -10.53 -4.53 -0.95
N ALA A 116 -9.89 -3.38 -0.78
CA ALA A 116 -10.59 -2.12 -0.52
C ALA A 116 -11.55 -1.75 -1.65
N GLY A 117 -11.14 -1.93 -2.91
CA GLY A 117 -12.01 -1.79 -4.08
C GLY A 117 -13.27 -2.64 -3.99
N SER A 118 -13.13 -3.94 -3.69
CA SER A 118 -14.28 -4.84 -3.53
C SER A 118 -15.21 -4.43 -2.37
N LEU A 119 -14.66 -3.97 -1.24
CA LEU A 119 -15.45 -3.45 -0.12
C LEU A 119 -16.18 -2.14 -0.46
N ARG A 120 -15.53 -1.23 -1.20
CA ARG A 120 -16.13 0.03 -1.67
C ARG A 120 -17.36 -0.23 -2.55
N VAL A 121 -17.34 -1.30 -3.35
CA VAL A 121 -18.48 -1.73 -4.17
C VAL A 121 -19.53 -2.48 -3.32
N GLY A 122 -19.10 -3.38 -2.43
CA GLY A 122 -20.01 -4.31 -1.75
C GLY A 122 -20.82 -3.70 -0.60
N LEU A 123 -20.20 -2.87 0.22
CA LEU A 123 -20.85 -2.30 1.41
C LEU A 123 -21.81 -1.16 1.04
N GLU A 124 -22.81 -0.84 1.86
CA GLU A 124 -23.73 0.30 1.61
C GLU A 124 -23.14 1.63 2.10
N ARG A 125 -23.63 2.76 1.58
CA ARG A 125 -23.28 4.11 2.08
C ARG A 125 -24.22 4.51 3.23
N PRO A 126 -23.80 5.41 4.15
CA PRO A 126 -22.49 6.08 4.22
C PRO A 126 -21.40 5.14 4.76
N LYS A 127 -20.24 5.12 4.09
CA LYS A 127 -19.08 4.28 4.50
C LYS A 127 -17.76 4.91 4.12
N VAL A 128 -16.73 4.61 4.90
CA VAL A 128 -15.34 4.89 4.54
C VAL A 128 -14.55 3.59 4.51
N VAL A 129 -13.79 3.39 3.43
CA VAL A 129 -12.93 2.22 3.23
C VAL A 129 -11.51 2.68 2.94
N ILE A 130 -10.62 2.39 3.88
CA ILE A 130 -9.19 2.65 3.78
C ILE A 130 -8.51 1.35 3.33
N GLY A 131 -7.87 1.39 2.17
CA GLY A 131 -7.04 0.30 1.68
C GLY A 131 -5.60 0.53 2.10
N PHE A 132 -4.94 -0.48 2.64
CA PHE A 132 -3.52 -0.41 2.89
C PHE A 132 -2.77 -0.81 1.60
N PRO A 133 -1.89 0.04 1.04
CA PRO A 133 -1.30 -0.19 -0.28
C PRO A 133 -0.13 -1.19 -0.27
N ASP A 134 0.21 -1.75 0.89
CA ASP A 134 1.42 -2.55 1.09
C ASP A 134 1.16 -4.06 1.18
N SER A 135 2.16 -4.86 0.81
CA SER A 135 2.17 -6.30 1.05
C SER A 135 3.11 -6.67 2.19
N PHE A 136 2.53 -6.95 3.35
CA PHE A 136 3.22 -7.32 4.58
C PHE A 136 3.79 -8.76 4.55
N SER A 137 3.39 -9.56 3.55
CA SER A 137 3.96 -10.90 3.32
C SER A 137 5.45 -10.86 2.95
N ILE A 138 5.93 -9.71 2.46
CA ILE A 138 7.31 -9.51 2.00
C ILE A 138 7.96 -8.24 2.57
N GLY A 139 9.28 -8.15 2.47
CA GLY A 139 10.09 -7.02 2.89
C GLY A 139 10.27 -6.89 4.40
N PRO A 140 11.10 -5.95 4.85
CA PRO A 140 11.35 -5.72 6.26
C PRO A 140 10.14 -5.06 6.95
N LEU A 141 9.90 -5.40 8.22
CA LEU A 141 8.86 -4.80 9.08
C LEU A 141 9.44 -3.92 10.19
N TRP A 142 10.76 -3.74 10.20
CA TRP A 142 11.45 -3.04 11.26
C TRP A 142 10.99 -1.58 11.32
N LYS A 143 10.42 -1.20 12.48
CA LYS A 143 10.00 0.17 12.79
C LYS A 143 9.09 0.84 11.74
N LEU A 144 8.12 0.13 11.16
CA LEU A 144 7.24 0.71 10.12
C LEU A 144 6.41 1.93 10.57
N VAL A 145 6.22 2.13 11.87
CA VAL A 145 5.57 3.33 12.41
C VAL A 145 6.49 4.56 12.43
N GLU A 146 7.80 4.38 12.24
CA GLU A 146 8.80 5.45 12.22
C GLU A 146 9.26 5.70 10.78
N LYS A 147 9.56 6.96 10.44
CA LYS A 147 10.05 7.32 9.09
C LYS A 147 11.31 6.55 8.71
N ALA A 148 12.22 6.28 9.65
CA ALA A 148 13.43 5.50 9.40
C ALA A 148 13.13 4.07 8.93
N GLY A 149 12.14 3.40 9.55
CA GLY A 149 11.73 2.05 9.14
C GLY A 149 11.01 2.05 7.80
N GLN A 150 10.19 3.07 7.54
CA GLN A 150 9.54 3.27 6.24
C GLN A 150 10.57 3.47 5.13
N THR A 151 11.56 4.35 5.31
CA THR A 151 12.65 4.55 4.35
C THR A 151 13.43 3.27 4.10
N PHE A 152 13.77 2.51 5.16
CA PHE A 152 14.46 1.23 5.02
C PHE A 152 13.65 0.22 4.20
N ARG A 153 12.34 0.14 4.43
CA ARG A 153 11.44 -0.72 3.65
C ARG A 153 11.32 -0.25 2.20
N ASN A 154 11.13 1.05 1.96
CA ASN A 154 11.03 1.62 0.60
C ASN A 154 12.29 1.32 -0.20
N GLN A 155 13.48 1.47 0.39
CA GLN A 155 14.73 1.10 -0.26
C GLN A 155 14.79 -0.38 -0.60
N TRP A 156 14.39 -1.26 0.32
CA TRP A 156 14.35 -2.70 0.03
C TRP A 156 13.37 -3.00 -1.11
N LEU A 157 12.17 -2.44 -1.11
CA LEU A 157 11.20 -2.63 -2.18
C LEU A 157 11.74 -2.12 -3.52
N TYR A 158 12.36 -0.94 -3.55
CA TYR A 158 12.99 -0.36 -4.75
C TYR A 158 14.07 -1.28 -5.35
N GLU A 159 14.96 -1.80 -4.51
CA GLU A 159 16.08 -2.62 -4.96
C GLU A 159 15.65 -4.05 -5.38
N HIS A 160 14.57 -4.57 -4.79
CA HIS A 160 14.22 -5.99 -4.88
C HIS A 160 12.93 -6.23 -5.65
N ILE A 161 11.98 -5.31 -5.73
CA ILE A 161 10.64 -5.56 -6.26
C ILE A 161 10.35 -4.61 -7.44
N ASN A 162 10.09 -5.17 -8.61
CA ASN A 162 9.69 -4.40 -9.79
C ASN A 162 8.18 -4.11 -9.73
N TYR A 163 7.78 -3.12 -8.93
CA TYR A 163 6.43 -2.57 -9.06
C TYR A 163 6.34 -1.76 -10.36
N GLU A 164 5.28 -1.95 -11.13
CA GLU A 164 5.05 -1.17 -12.36
C GLU A 164 4.64 0.30 -12.04
N GLN A 165 4.59 0.69 -10.76
CA GLN A 165 4.29 2.04 -10.27
C GLN A 165 5.57 2.82 -9.97
N ASP A 166 5.47 4.14 -9.96
CA ASP A 166 6.56 5.04 -9.55
C ASP A 166 6.87 4.92 -8.04
N ASP A 167 8.14 4.99 -7.66
CA ASP A 167 8.58 4.72 -6.29
C ASP A 167 8.03 5.72 -5.27
N PHE A 168 7.97 7.01 -5.64
CA PHE A 168 7.45 8.05 -4.74
C PHE A 168 5.93 7.95 -4.59
N GLU A 169 5.23 7.44 -5.60
CA GLU A 169 3.80 7.21 -5.56
C GLU A 169 3.44 6.19 -4.46
N TYR A 170 4.20 5.09 -4.35
CA TYR A 170 4.04 4.12 -3.27
C TYR A 170 4.31 4.76 -1.90
N GLU A 171 5.42 5.49 -1.75
CA GLU A 171 5.76 6.16 -0.48
C GLU A 171 4.67 7.14 -0.05
N ASN A 172 4.13 7.93 -0.98
CA ASN A 172 3.03 8.84 -0.72
C ASN A 172 1.78 8.10 -0.29
N LYS A 173 1.37 7.06 -1.01
CA LYS A 173 0.18 6.26 -0.67
C LYS A 173 0.30 5.63 0.72
N PHE A 174 1.46 5.07 1.05
CA PHE A 174 1.71 4.50 2.38
C PHE A 174 1.55 5.56 3.47
N ALA A 175 2.23 6.70 3.33
CA ALA A 175 2.17 7.78 4.31
C ALA A 175 0.76 8.38 4.42
N ASN A 176 0.06 8.55 3.30
CA ASN A 176 -1.31 9.07 3.26
C ASN A 176 -2.28 8.12 3.96
N THR A 177 -2.14 6.82 3.75
CA THR A 177 -2.96 5.81 4.44
C THR A 177 -2.78 5.89 5.96
N LEU A 178 -1.55 6.07 6.45
CA LEU A 178 -1.31 6.27 7.88
C LEU A 178 -2.00 7.53 8.40
N ARG A 179 -1.93 8.64 7.67
CA ARG A 179 -2.65 9.87 8.02
C ARG A 179 -4.16 9.66 8.05
N GLU A 180 -4.73 8.96 7.07
CA GLU A 180 -6.16 8.64 7.07
C GLU A 180 -6.58 7.84 8.29
N ILE A 181 -5.75 6.87 8.72
CA ILE A 181 -6.00 6.09 9.93
C ILE A 181 -5.87 6.97 11.19
N GLU A 182 -4.88 7.85 11.24
CA GLU A 182 -4.69 8.83 12.33
C GLU A 182 -5.85 9.81 12.44
N ASP A 183 -6.47 10.19 11.33
CA ASP A 183 -7.56 11.14 11.30
C ASP A 183 -8.88 10.55 11.82
N ILE A 184 -9.03 9.21 11.88
CA ILE A 184 -10.26 8.54 12.34
C ILE A 184 -10.70 9.09 13.71
N PRO A 185 -11.94 9.63 13.87
CA PRO A 185 -12.38 10.25 15.10
C PRO A 185 -12.60 9.16 16.15
N ARG A 186 -12.34 9.50 17.42
CA ARG A 186 -12.30 8.51 18.52
C ARG A 186 -13.59 7.71 18.74
N GLN A 187 -14.73 8.28 18.36
CA GLN A 187 -16.05 7.70 18.52
C GLN A 187 -16.51 6.82 17.35
N VAL A 188 -15.78 6.81 16.22
CA VAL A 188 -16.20 6.07 15.02
C VAL A 188 -15.70 4.62 15.11
N PRO A 189 -16.58 3.60 14.99
CA PRO A 189 -16.13 2.21 15.05
C PRO A 189 -15.26 1.84 13.84
N ILE A 190 -14.27 0.98 14.09
CA ILE A 190 -13.30 0.53 13.09
C ILE A 190 -13.48 -0.97 12.83
N TYR A 191 -13.69 -1.35 11.58
CA TYR A 191 -13.74 -2.75 11.14
C TYR A 191 -12.47 -3.08 10.37
N ILE A 192 -11.65 -3.99 10.90
CA ILE A 192 -10.45 -4.48 10.21
C ILE A 192 -10.78 -5.81 9.54
N TRP A 193 -10.68 -5.84 8.21
CA TRP A 193 -10.87 -7.04 7.40
C TRP A 193 -9.54 -7.74 7.17
N TYR A 194 -9.55 -9.07 7.33
CA TYR A 194 -8.37 -9.89 7.14
C TYR A 194 -8.74 -11.33 6.77
N GLY A 195 -7.93 -11.98 5.95
CA GLY A 195 -8.04 -13.39 5.57
C GLY A 195 -6.98 -14.26 6.23
N ASN A 196 -7.08 -15.57 6.05
CA ASN A 196 -6.10 -16.54 6.55
C ASN A 196 -4.88 -16.66 5.62
N ASN A 197 -4.17 -15.54 5.43
CA ASN A 197 -2.94 -15.44 4.64
C ASN A 197 -1.89 -14.55 5.33
N ALA A 198 -0.63 -14.68 4.92
CA ALA A 198 0.48 -14.01 5.60
C ALA A 198 0.40 -12.48 5.51
N ASP A 199 -0.11 -11.96 4.41
CA ASP A 199 -0.21 -10.54 4.16
C ASP A 199 -1.22 -9.88 5.11
N GLU A 200 -2.46 -10.35 5.05
CA GLU A 200 -3.56 -9.79 5.83
C GLU A 200 -3.41 -10.06 7.33
N GLN A 201 -2.90 -11.24 7.72
CA GLN A 201 -2.65 -11.54 9.13
C GLN A 201 -1.54 -10.65 9.70
N THR A 202 -0.46 -10.39 8.94
CA THR A 202 0.60 -9.46 9.37
C THR A 202 0.09 -8.02 9.40
N GLY A 203 -0.67 -7.61 8.37
CA GLY A 203 -1.31 -6.30 8.30
C GLY A 203 -2.26 -6.03 9.48
N LEU A 204 -3.05 -7.03 9.90
CA LEU A 204 -3.91 -6.93 11.08
C LEU A 204 -3.09 -6.55 12.34
N ARG A 205 -1.98 -7.25 12.59
CA ARG A 205 -1.10 -6.96 13.75
C ARG A 205 -0.52 -5.55 13.67
N PHE A 206 -0.05 -5.16 12.49
CA PHE A 206 0.46 -3.81 12.25
C PHE A 206 -0.60 -2.73 12.52
N LEU A 207 -1.79 -2.87 11.94
CA LEU A 207 -2.89 -1.91 12.07
C LEU A 207 -3.33 -1.76 13.53
N LEU A 208 -3.45 -2.87 14.27
CA LEU A 208 -3.79 -2.84 15.70
C LEU A 208 -2.69 -2.20 16.55
N PHE A 209 -1.43 -2.41 16.21
CA PHE A 209 -0.31 -1.71 16.85
C PHE A 209 -0.31 -0.22 16.53
N PHE A 210 -0.59 0.16 15.28
CA PHE A 210 -0.69 1.56 14.89
C PHE A 210 -1.84 2.28 15.60
N LEU A 211 -2.97 1.59 15.78
CA LEU A 211 -4.16 2.08 16.48
C LEU A 211 -4.07 2.03 18.01
N ARG A 212 -2.96 1.58 18.61
CA ARG A 212 -2.87 1.27 20.06
C ARG A 212 -3.27 2.41 20.99
N ASP A 213 -3.01 3.66 20.60
CA ASP A 213 -3.31 4.85 21.40
C ASP A 213 -4.74 5.40 21.14
N LYS A 214 -5.49 4.76 20.26
CA LYS A 214 -6.88 5.11 19.94
C LYS A 214 -7.88 4.34 20.81
N THR A 215 -8.94 5.02 21.22
CA THR A 215 -10.04 4.50 22.05
C THR A 215 -11.22 3.95 21.24
N ASN A 216 -11.10 3.90 19.91
CA ASN A 216 -12.14 3.40 19.03
C ASN A 216 -12.47 1.95 19.35
N ASP A 217 -13.76 1.59 19.28
CA ASP A 217 -14.17 0.20 19.22
C ASP A 217 -13.65 -0.43 17.92
N VAL A 218 -12.94 -1.55 18.04
CA VAL A 218 -12.36 -2.27 16.90
C VAL A 218 -13.04 -3.63 16.74
N PHE A 219 -13.53 -3.90 15.54
CA PHE A 219 -14.16 -5.15 15.15
C PHE A 219 -13.29 -5.88 14.14
N LEU A 220 -13.12 -7.18 14.32
CA LEU A 220 -12.31 -8.02 13.45
C LEU A 220 -13.19 -8.86 12.53
N MET A 221 -12.97 -8.72 11.23
CA MET A 221 -13.71 -9.40 10.18
C MET A 221 -12.80 -10.42 9.49
N ASN A 222 -12.71 -11.63 10.05
CA ASN A 222 -11.99 -12.73 9.39
C ASN A 222 -12.77 -13.18 8.15
N SER A 223 -12.40 -12.68 6.99
CA SER A 223 -13.10 -12.90 5.74
C SER A 223 -13.08 -14.37 5.31
N THR A 224 -11.99 -15.08 5.56
CA THR A 224 -11.88 -16.53 5.27
C THR A 224 -12.85 -17.33 6.13
N GLU A 225 -12.86 -17.11 7.44
CA GLU A 225 -13.73 -17.86 8.36
C GLU A 225 -15.22 -17.52 8.14
N LEU A 226 -15.53 -16.24 7.89
CA LEU A 226 -16.89 -15.82 7.58
C LEU A 226 -17.35 -16.41 6.24
N TYR A 227 -16.50 -16.44 5.22
CA TYR A 227 -16.79 -17.07 3.93
C TYR A 227 -17.02 -18.59 4.07
N GLU A 228 -16.14 -19.28 4.81
CA GLU A 228 -16.28 -20.70 5.15
C GLU A 228 -17.61 -21.01 5.86
N ARG A 229 -18.04 -20.12 6.76
CA ARG A 229 -19.25 -20.31 7.55
C ARG A 229 -20.54 -20.01 6.79
N TYR A 230 -20.55 -18.97 5.96
CA TYR A 230 -21.80 -18.42 5.41
C TYR A 230 -21.96 -18.59 3.89
N ILE A 231 -20.88 -18.83 3.14
CA ILE A 231 -20.93 -18.93 1.67
C ILE A 231 -20.49 -20.31 1.16
N MET A 232 -19.36 -20.84 1.65
CA MET A 232 -18.84 -22.13 1.16
C MET A 232 -19.84 -23.30 1.20
N PRO A 233 -20.74 -23.43 2.20
CA PRO A 233 -21.76 -24.48 2.21
C PRO A 233 -22.67 -24.43 0.97
N GLU A 234 -22.84 -23.26 0.36
CA GLU A 234 -23.69 -23.04 -0.81
C GLU A 234 -22.94 -23.28 -2.14
N VAL A 235 -21.61 -23.06 -2.18
CA VAL A 235 -20.82 -22.98 -3.44
C VAL A 235 -19.92 -24.22 -3.72
N ARG A 236 -19.94 -25.26 -2.87
CA ARG A 236 -19.20 -26.54 -3.07
C ARG A 236 -17.75 -26.39 -3.57
N GLY A 237 -16.87 -25.80 -2.75
CA GLY A 237 -15.46 -26.21 -2.76
C GLY A 237 -14.39 -25.16 -3.08
N GLN A 238 -14.72 -23.88 -3.30
CA GLN A 238 -13.69 -22.85 -3.43
C GLN A 238 -13.25 -22.35 -2.05
N LYS A 239 -12.03 -22.71 -1.64
CA LYS A 239 -11.39 -22.11 -0.46
C LYS A 239 -10.85 -20.74 -0.83
N ILE A 240 -11.17 -19.74 -0.03
CA ILE A 240 -10.68 -18.37 -0.20
C ILE A 240 -9.73 -18.02 0.94
N SER A 241 -8.55 -17.53 0.59
CA SER A 241 -7.53 -17.11 1.55
C SER A 241 -7.30 -15.60 1.59
N HIS A 242 -7.81 -14.83 0.61
CA HIS A 242 -7.63 -13.37 0.52
C HIS A 242 -8.99 -12.65 0.42
N THR A 243 -9.17 -11.56 1.16
CA THR A 243 -10.42 -10.79 1.18
C THR A 243 -10.77 -10.27 -0.22
N GLY A 244 -9.76 -9.83 -0.98
CA GLY A 244 -9.94 -9.32 -2.34
C GLY A 244 -10.40 -10.36 -3.39
N HIS A 245 -10.39 -11.66 -3.06
CA HIS A 245 -10.96 -12.71 -3.93
C HIS A 245 -12.45 -12.96 -3.69
N ILE A 246 -13.05 -12.29 -2.70
CA ILE A 246 -14.47 -12.40 -2.38
C ILE A 246 -15.26 -11.40 -3.21
N GLU A 247 -16.34 -11.86 -3.83
CA GLU A 247 -17.24 -11.01 -4.61
C GLU A 247 -17.88 -9.91 -3.74
N PRO A 248 -18.10 -8.70 -4.27
CA PRO A 248 -18.66 -7.58 -3.49
C PRO A 248 -19.99 -7.89 -2.80
N LYS A 249 -20.88 -8.65 -3.47
CA LYS A 249 -22.18 -9.07 -2.90
C LYS A 249 -22.02 -9.99 -1.68
N ASP A 250 -20.99 -10.83 -1.69
CA ASP A 250 -20.73 -11.78 -0.61
C ASP A 250 -20.09 -11.03 0.57
N LEU A 251 -19.16 -10.10 0.31
CA LEU A 251 -18.60 -9.21 1.32
C LEU A 251 -19.68 -8.44 2.10
N ARG A 252 -20.73 -7.97 1.40
CA ARG A 252 -21.90 -7.36 2.04
C ARG A 252 -22.57 -8.31 3.02
N LEU A 253 -22.85 -9.55 2.60
CA LEU A 253 -23.45 -10.56 3.47
C LEU A 253 -22.54 -10.87 4.67
N LEU A 254 -21.24 -11.02 4.44
CA LEU A 254 -20.27 -11.27 5.52
C LEU A 254 -20.29 -10.13 6.54
N PHE A 255 -20.39 -8.87 6.10
CA PHE A 255 -20.53 -7.73 6.99
C PHE A 255 -21.82 -7.78 7.81
N GLU A 256 -22.97 -8.00 7.18
CA GLU A 256 -24.27 -8.07 7.85
C GLU A 256 -24.32 -9.17 8.93
N LYS A 257 -23.64 -10.30 8.69
CA LYS A 257 -23.54 -11.41 9.64
C LYS A 257 -22.48 -11.17 10.72
N GLY A 258 -21.29 -10.69 10.31
CA GLY A 258 -20.12 -10.55 11.18
C GLY A 258 -20.18 -9.34 12.13
N ARG A 259 -20.83 -8.23 11.72
CA ARG A 259 -20.94 -7.00 12.54
C ARG A 259 -21.70 -7.17 13.87
N LYS A 260 -22.29 -8.35 14.11
CA LYS A 260 -22.97 -8.70 15.37
C LYS A 260 -22.01 -9.14 16.46
N ALA A 261 -20.76 -9.47 16.11
CA ALA A 261 -19.73 -9.79 17.09
C ALA A 261 -19.41 -8.54 17.93
N PRO A 262 -19.08 -8.70 19.23
CA PRO A 262 -18.60 -7.58 20.03
C PRO A 262 -17.26 -7.07 19.50
N PRO A 263 -16.87 -5.82 19.82
CA PRO A 263 -15.51 -5.36 19.57
C PRO A 263 -14.51 -6.23 20.35
N ILE A 264 -13.27 -6.26 19.89
CA ILE A 264 -12.22 -7.03 20.56
C ILE A 264 -11.96 -6.51 21.96
N SER A 265 -11.67 -7.44 22.87
CA SER A 265 -11.28 -7.11 24.23
C SER A 265 -9.91 -6.42 24.27
N GLU A 266 -9.65 -5.69 25.36
CA GLU A 266 -8.33 -5.10 25.62
C GLU A 266 -7.22 -6.17 25.65
N GLN A 267 -7.53 -7.36 26.18
CA GLN A 267 -6.59 -8.49 26.23
C GLN A 267 -6.24 -9.00 24.82
N GLU A 268 -7.23 -9.24 23.95
CA GLU A 268 -6.97 -9.64 22.55
C GLU A 268 -6.19 -8.57 21.80
N ARG A 269 -6.51 -7.29 22.06
CA ARG A 269 -5.79 -6.16 21.49
C ARG A 269 -4.32 -6.16 21.90
N MET A 270 -4.02 -6.29 23.19
CA MET A 270 -2.65 -6.37 23.71
C MET A 270 -1.88 -7.55 23.11
N GLN A 271 -2.51 -8.73 23.04
CA GLN A 271 -1.88 -9.92 22.45
C GLN A 271 -1.46 -9.67 20.99
N LEU A 272 -2.34 -9.13 20.15
CA LEU A 272 -2.04 -8.86 18.74
C LEU A 272 -0.95 -7.78 18.58
N GLN A 273 -0.88 -6.82 19.51
CA GLN A 273 0.18 -5.81 19.56
C GLN A 273 1.53 -6.40 19.98
N GLU A 274 1.56 -7.36 20.91
CA GLU A 274 2.77 -8.09 21.28
C GLU A 274 3.26 -9.00 20.15
N GLU A 275 2.34 -9.63 19.41
CA GLU A 275 2.64 -10.36 18.19
C GLU A 275 3.28 -9.44 17.14
N TRP A 276 2.75 -8.22 16.95
CA TRP A 276 3.40 -7.21 16.09
C TRP A 276 4.82 -6.88 16.55
N ASN A 277 5.01 -6.60 17.84
CA ASN A 277 6.33 -6.26 18.38
C ASN A 277 7.34 -7.38 18.10
N SER A 278 6.92 -8.63 18.24
CA SER A 278 7.75 -9.79 17.92
C SER A 278 8.07 -9.85 16.42
N LEU A 279 7.06 -9.67 15.56
CA LEU A 279 7.23 -9.68 14.09
C LEU A 279 8.14 -8.55 13.59
N ALA A 280 8.03 -7.35 14.18
CA ALA A 280 8.82 -6.19 13.79
C ALA A 280 10.33 -6.34 14.10
N GLN A 281 10.71 -7.27 14.98
CA GLN A 281 12.10 -7.58 15.30
C GLN A 281 12.69 -8.69 14.40
N THR A 282 11.87 -9.35 13.58
CA THR A 282 12.33 -10.40 12.67
C THR A 282 13.14 -9.80 11.52
N LYS A 283 14.14 -10.54 11.03
CA LYS A 283 15.01 -10.11 9.91
C LYS A 283 14.56 -10.71 8.59
N GLU A 284 13.71 -11.74 8.66
CA GLU A 284 13.14 -12.42 7.53
C GLU A 284 12.29 -11.45 6.70
N VAL A 285 12.56 -11.42 5.39
CA VAL A 285 11.83 -10.58 4.42
C VAL A 285 10.73 -11.35 3.69
N LEU A 286 10.49 -12.61 4.06
CA LEU A 286 9.42 -13.44 3.51
C LEU A 286 8.67 -14.12 4.66
N ARG A 287 7.34 -14.03 4.63
CA ARG A 287 6.45 -14.56 5.64
C ARG A 287 5.41 -15.48 5.01
N LEU A 288 5.15 -16.61 5.67
CA LEU A 288 4.12 -17.57 5.29
C LEU A 288 3.11 -17.71 6.42
N TRP A 289 1.85 -17.97 6.06
CA TRP A 289 0.81 -18.33 7.00
C TRP A 289 0.71 -19.84 7.07
N MET A 290 1.15 -20.43 8.18
CA MET A 290 1.22 -21.87 8.35
C MET A 290 0.64 -22.27 9.69
N LYS A 291 -0.40 -23.13 9.66
CA LYS A 291 -1.05 -23.68 10.86
C LYS A 291 -1.54 -22.61 11.84
N GLY A 292 -2.06 -21.49 11.33
CA GLY A 292 -2.58 -20.40 12.16
C GLY A 292 -1.52 -19.41 12.66
N GLU A 293 -0.27 -19.51 12.18
CA GLU A 293 0.84 -18.68 12.63
C GLU A 293 1.54 -18.01 11.44
N ILE A 294 2.03 -16.78 11.67
CA ILE A 294 2.92 -16.08 10.74
C ILE A 294 4.34 -16.60 10.97
N LYS A 295 4.97 -17.17 9.94
CA LYS A 295 6.34 -17.69 10.01
C LYS A 295 7.24 -16.96 9.03
N GLY A 296 8.27 -16.30 9.58
CA GLY A 296 9.40 -15.84 8.80
C GLY A 296 10.16 -17.04 8.23
N VAL A 297 10.46 -17.00 6.93
CA VAL A 297 11.25 -18.03 6.26
C VAL A 297 12.44 -17.39 5.53
N LYS A 298 13.39 -18.22 5.12
CA LYS A 298 14.52 -17.75 4.32
C LYS A 298 14.02 -17.16 3.00
N GLU A 299 14.69 -16.11 2.55
CA GLU A 299 14.35 -15.41 1.31
C GLU A 299 14.37 -16.34 0.07
N ASN A 300 15.25 -17.33 0.06
CA ASN A 300 15.36 -18.33 -1.01
C ASN A 300 14.40 -19.53 -0.86
N HIS A 301 13.40 -19.44 0.02
CA HIS A 301 12.46 -20.54 0.31
C HIS A 301 11.80 -21.10 -0.96
N PHE A 302 11.43 -20.24 -1.91
CA PHE A 302 10.77 -20.63 -3.16
C PHE A 302 11.73 -20.95 -4.31
N ASP A 303 13.05 -20.79 -4.14
CA ASP A 303 14.02 -21.07 -5.21
C ASP A 303 13.94 -22.52 -5.73
N PRO A 304 13.82 -23.56 -4.87
CA PRO A 304 13.63 -24.94 -5.34
C PRO A 304 12.33 -25.13 -6.14
N LEU A 305 11.24 -24.46 -5.73
CA LEU A 305 9.96 -24.50 -6.44
C LEU A 305 10.10 -23.89 -7.84
N ILE A 306 10.71 -22.70 -7.94
CA ILE A 306 10.98 -22.02 -9.20
C ILE A 306 11.80 -22.92 -10.15
N ILE A 307 12.90 -23.49 -9.66
CA ILE A 307 13.77 -24.38 -10.44
C ILE A 307 12.99 -25.59 -10.95
N ASN A 308 12.19 -26.23 -10.09
CA ASN A 308 11.40 -27.40 -10.45
C ASN A 308 10.31 -27.08 -11.47
N THR A 309 9.65 -25.93 -11.36
CA THR A 309 8.68 -25.47 -12.37
C THR A 309 9.35 -25.26 -13.72
N ILE A 310 10.53 -24.62 -13.78
CA ILE A 310 11.27 -24.44 -15.04
C ILE A 310 11.66 -25.81 -15.63
N LYS A 311 12.14 -26.76 -14.82
CA LYS A 311 12.45 -28.13 -15.27
C LYS A 311 11.22 -28.81 -15.86
N MET A 312 10.07 -28.69 -15.21
CA MET A 312 8.80 -29.24 -15.70
C MET A 312 8.41 -28.62 -17.03
N LEU A 313 8.47 -27.29 -17.17
CA LEU A 313 8.12 -26.59 -18.40
C LEU A 313 9.07 -26.95 -19.56
N HIS A 314 10.37 -27.13 -19.29
CA HIS A 314 11.30 -27.63 -20.31
C HIS A 314 10.95 -29.04 -20.81
N ARG A 315 10.45 -29.92 -19.94
CA ARG A 315 10.03 -31.28 -20.36
C ARG A 315 8.80 -31.25 -21.29
N LYS A 316 8.02 -30.17 -21.26
CA LYS A 316 6.88 -29.95 -22.18
C LYS A 316 7.33 -29.43 -23.56
N GLN A 317 8.60 -29.06 -23.74
CA GLN A 317 9.15 -28.58 -25.01
C GLN A 317 9.81 -29.73 -25.79
N GLU A 318 9.69 -29.73 -27.12
CA GLU A 318 10.43 -30.66 -27.99
C GLU A 318 11.95 -30.44 -27.89
N LYS A 319 12.37 -29.17 -27.82
CA LYS A 319 13.75 -28.76 -27.59
C LYS A 319 13.78 -27.73 -26.46
N ARG A 320 14.66 -27.97 -25.48
CA ARG A 320 14.86 -27.09 -24.32
C ARG A 320 15.29 -25.68 -24.76
N ASP A 321 14.39 -24.71 -24.58
CA ASP A 321 14.58 -23.32 -24.96
C ASP A 321 14.02 -22.36 -23.90
N PHE A 322 14.31 -21.06 -24.04
CA PHE A 322 13.91 -20.00 -23.12
C PHE A 322 12.38 -19.94 -22.89
N ILE A 323 11.98 -19.82 -21.63
CA ILE A 323 10.58 -19.69 -21.18
C ILE A 323 10.36 -18.29 -20.60
N LYS A 324 9.24 -17.64 -20.94
CA LYS A 324 8.89 -16.33 -20.37
C LYS A 324 8.80 -16.39 -18.84
N ALA A 325 9.39 -15.43 -18.13
CA ALA A 325 9.37 -15.40 -16.67
C ALA A 325 7.94 -15.39 -16.10
N GLY A 326 7.04 -14.61 -16.72
CA GLY A 326 5.62 -14.60 -16.36
C GLY A 326 4.90 -15.95 -16.54
N MET A 327 5.32 -16.81 -17.48
CA MET A 327 4.76 -18.16 -17.60
C MET A 327 5.21 -19.06 -16.46
N VAL A 328 6.48 -18.94 -16.03
CA VAL A 328 7.00 -19.69 -14.86
C VAL A 328 6.22 -19.29 -13.60
N ILE A 329 6.02 -17.99 -13.38
CA ILE A 329 5.27 -17.46 -12.25
C ILE A 329 3.80 -17.92 -12.33
N GLY A 330 3.16 -17.80 -13.49
CA GLY A 330 1.78 -18.24 -13.68
C GLY A 330 1.58 -19.73 -13.39
N GLU A 331 2.51 -20.59 -13.81
CA GLU A 331 2.47 -22.03 -13.51
C GLU A 331 2.67 -22.33 -12.02
N ILE A 332 3.51 -21.55 -11.31
CA ILE A 332 3.65 -21.67 -9.85
C ILE A 332 2.32 -21.31 -9.17
N LEU A 333 1.75 -20.16 -9.52
CA LEU A 333 0.55 -19.64 -8.87
C LEU A 333 -0.70 -20.49 -9.17
N SER A 334 -0.77 -21.15 -10.34
CA SER A 334 -1.87 -22.06 -10.67
C SER A 334 -1.72 -23.44 -10.01
N GLY A 335 -0.49 -23.86 -9.72
CA GLY A 335 -0.17 -25.17 -9.14
C GLY A 335 -0.15 -25.21 -7.61
N THR A 336 -0.28 -24.07 -6.93
CA THR A 336 -0.27 -23.97 -5.47
C THR A 336 -1.53 -23.33 -4.92
N ASN A 337 -2.00 -23.82 -3.77
CA ASN A 337 -3.06 -23.17 -3.00
C ASN A 337 -2.50 -22.09 -2.06
N GLU A 338 -1.17 -21.95 -1.97
CA GLU A 338 -0.53 -20.90 -1.19
C GLU A 338 -0.52 -19.59 -1.98
N LEU A 339 -0.90 -18.50 -1.31
CA LEU A 339 -0.80 -17.18 -1.91
C LEU A 339 0.64 -16.70 -1.84
N ILE A 340 1.32 -16.74 -2.98
CA ILE A 340 2.70 -16.27 -3.11
C ILE A 340 2.69 -14.94 -3.87
N ASN A 341 3.41 -13.95 -3.35
CA ASN A 341 3.55 -12.67 -4.03
C ASN A 341 4.30 -12.84 -5.37
N ALA A 342 3.63 -12.52 -6.48
CA ALA A 342 4.17 -12.71 -7.84
C ALA A 342 5.45 -11.90 -8.09
N PHE A 343 5.51 -10.67 -7.56
CA PHE A 343 6.69 -9.82 -7.71
C PHE A 343 7.87 -10.33 -6.89
N PHE A 344 7.60 -10.95 -5.73
CA PHE A 344 8.64 -11.66 -4.97
C PHE A 344 9.17 -12.89 -5.71
N LEU A 345 8.32 -13.65 -6.41
CA LEU A 345 8.79 -14.74 -7.27
C LEU A 345 9.66 -14.23 -8.43
N GLU A 346 9.27 -13.13 -9.08
CA GLU A 346 10.10 -12.50 -10.11
C GLU A 346 11.47 -12.06 -9.55
N TYR A 347 11.47 -11.42 -8.39
CA TYR A 347 12.68 -11.08 -7.64
C TYR A 347 13.60 -12.29 -7.42
N ARG A 348 13.04 -13.42 -6.97
CA ARG A 348 13.82 -14.66 -6.79
C ARG A 348 14.32 -15.24 -8.11
N ILE A 349 13.54 -15.18 -9.19
CA ILE A 349 14.00 -15.56 -10.54
C ILE A 349 15.21 -14.71 -10.96
N ARG A 350 15.19 -13.38 -10.73
CA ARG A 350 16.34 -12.50 -11.02
C ARG A 350 17.57 -12.89 -10.22
N ASN A 351 17.43 -13.23 -8.94
CA ASN A 351 18.54 -13.74 -8.13
C ASN A 351 19.13 -15.04 -8.68
N LEU A 352 18.30 -15.97 -9.13
CA LEU A 352 18.77 -17.22 -9.75
C LEU A 352 19.51 -16.98 -11.09
N ILE A 353 19.20 -15.89 -11.80
CA ILE A 353 20.00 -15.44 -12.94
C ILE A 353 21.36 -14.92 -12.46
N TYR A 354 21.37 -14.02 -11.47
CA TYR A 354 22.61 -13.42 -10.96
C TYR A 354 23.56 -14.45 -10.34
N SER A 355 23.02 -15.50 -9.70
CA SER A 355 23.80 -16.61 -9.17
C SER A 355 24.29 -17.59 -10.25
N GLY A 356 23.96 -17.37 -11.52
CA GLY A 356 24.37 -18.21 -12.64
C GLY A 356 23.63 -19.54 -12.76
N LEU A 357 22.50 -19.73 -12.07
CA LEU A 357 21.67 -20.95 -12.20
C LEU A 357 20.74 -20.87 -13.42
N LEU A 358 20.33 -19.66 -13.81
CA LEU A 358 19.52 -19.38 -14.99
C LEU A 358 20.27 -18.51 -16.00
N GLU A 359 20.05 -18.78 -17.28
CA GLU A 359 20.35 -17.88 -18.40
C GLU A 359 19.22 -16.87 -18.59
N LEU A 360 19.58 -15.68 -19.06
CA LEU A 360 18.66 -14.57 -19.32
C LEU A 360 18.61 -14.26 -20.82
N LYS A 361 17.39 -14.09 -21.35
CA LYS A 361 17.12 -13.52 -22.67
C LYS A 361 16.15 -12.36 -22.56
N GLY A 362 16.56 -11.18 -23.01
CA GLY A 362 15.78 -9.93 -22.91
C GLY A 362 16.19 -9.05 -21.72
N ILE A 363 15.43 -7.98 -21.48
CA ILE A 363 15.70 -7.01 -20.40
C ILE A 363 14.68 -7.25 -19.28
N PRO A 364 15.12 -7.46 -18.02
CA PRO A 364 14.24 -7.81 -16.91
C PRO A 364 13.54 -6.56 -16.30
N LYS A 365 12.83 -5.79 -17.15
CA LYS A 365 12.03 -4.62 -16.72
C LYS A 365 10.74 -5.03 -15.99
N SER A 366 10.15 -6.14 -16.42
CA SER A 366 9.08 -6.83 -15.68
C SER A 366 9.02 -8.29 -16.16
N MET A 367 8.28 -9.14 -15.44
CA MET A 367 8.10 -10.56 -15.74
C MET A 367 7.62 -10.88 -17.18
N ARG A 368 7.07 -9.91 -17.92
CA ARG A 368 6.63 -10.08 -19.33
C ARG A 368 7.77 -9.89 -20.34
N HIS A 369 8.81 -9.15 -19.96
CA HIS A 369 9.84 -8.63 -20.88
C HIS A 369 11.03 -9.55 -21.09
N TYR A 370 11.24 -10.54 -20.23
CA TYR A 370 12.38 -11.45 -20.32
C TYR A 370 11.97 -12.91 -20.22
N SER A 371 12.87 -13.77 -20.67
CA SER A 371 12.77 -15.21 -20.60
C SER A 371 13.98 -15.80 -19.90
N VAL A 372 13.77 -16.94 -19.26
CA VAL A 372 14.80 -17.69 -18.54
C VAL A 372 14.94 -19.10 -19.09
N LYS A 373 16.13 -19.65 -18.92
CA LYS A 373 16.44 -21.05 -19.21
C LYS A 373 17.38 -21.53 -18.12
N LEU A 374 17.12 -22.68 -17.52
CA LEU A 374 18.12 -23.34 -16.66
C LEU A 374 19.43 -23.50 -17.44
N ARG A 375 20.58 -23.35 -16.79
CA ARG A 375 21.86 -23.75 -17.38
C ARG A 375 22.02 -25.27 -17.50
#